data_AF-A0A9Q0FJ78-F1
#
_entry.id   AF-A0A9Q0FJ78-F1
#
_cell.length_a   1.000
_cell.length_b   1.000
_cell.length_c   1.000
_cell.angle_alpha   90.00
_cell.angle_beta   90.00
_cell.angle_gamma   90.00
#
_symmetry.space_group_name_H-M   'P 1'
#
loop_
_entity.id
_entity.type
_entity.pdbx_description
1 polymer ?
#
loop_
_entity_poly.entity_id
_entity_poly.type
_entity_poly.pdbx_seq_one_letter_code
_entity_poly.pdbx_strand_id
1 'polypeptide(L)'
;MRERFSKLVFYFIFISVKLLSIEVVMAQNTTIIPVKVGVVLDLDSGEAAKIGWSCINMAINDFYTTNSHYKTRMILNFRDSMSDVIGAAAA
;
A
#
# COMPACT_ATOMS: atom_id res chain seq x y z
N MET A 1 9.25 -5.50 53.36
CA MET A 1 8.22 -5.86 52.35
C MET A 1 8.08 -4.82 51.22
N ARG A 2 8.04 -3.51 51.53
CA ARG A 2 7.89 -2.42 50.55
C ARG A 2 8.93 -2.38 49.41
N GLU A 3 10.21 -2.57 49.74
CA GLU A 3 11.33 -2.61 48.76
C GLU A 3 11.22 -3.75 47.74
N ARG A 4 10.71 -4.91 48.17
CA ARG A 4 10.52 -6.10 47.31
C ARG A 4 9.39 -5.88 46.30
N PHE A 5 8.34 -5.20 46.72
CA PHE A 5 7.20 -4.86 45.87
C PHE A 5 7.60 -3.85 44.80
N SER A 6 8.34 -2.80 45.20
CA SER A 6 8.85 -1.79 44.26
C SER A 6 9.70 -2.41 43.14
N LYS A 7 10.64 -3.30 43.48
CA LYS A 7 11.48 -4.00 42.49
C LYS A 7 10.69 -4.85 41.51
N LEU A 8 9.62 -5.50 41.97
CA LEU A 8 8.74 -6.29 41.10
C LEU A 8 8.02 -5.41 40.06
N VAL A 9 7.54 -4.24 40.49
CA VAL A 9 6.87 -3.28 39.60
C VAL A 9 7.85 -2.74 38.56
N PHE A 10 9.07 -2.37 38.96
CA PHE A 10 10.11 -1.93 38.03
C PHE A 10 10.47 -3.03 37.01
N TYR A 11 10.58 -4.29 37.44
CA TYR A 11 10.85 -5.41 36.54
C TYR A 11 9.72 -5.64 35.53
N PHE A 12 8.47 -5.51 35.98
CA PHE A 12 7.29 -5.63 35.12
C PHE A 12 7.23 -4.50 34.08
N ILE A 13 7.51 -3.25 34.48
CA ILE A 13 7.61 -2.10 33.56
C ILE A 13 8.74 -2.33 32.53
N PHE A 14 9.87 -2.86 32.96
CA PHE A 14 11.00 -3.11 32.06
C PHE A 14 10.66 -4.20 31.02
N ILE A 15 9.96 -5.26 31.44
CA ILE A 15 9.47 -6.32 30.54
C ILE A 15 8.44 -5.78 29.57
N SER A 16 7.45 -5.01 30.03
CA SER A 16 6.39 -4.49 29.16
C SER A 16 6.93 -3.53 28.10
N VAL A 17 7.89 -2.68 28.46
CA VAL A 17 8.58 -1.79 27.50
C VAL A 17 9.40 -2.57 26.48
N LYS A 18 10.11 -3.63 26.91
CA LYS A 18 10.83 -4.53 25.99
C LYS A 18 9.87 -5.24 25.03
N LEU A 19 8.72 -5.72 25.51
CA LEU A 19 7.70 -6.36 24.67
C LEU A 19 7.14 -5.39 23.61
N LEU A 20 6.81 -4.16 24.00
CA LEU A 20 6.34 -3.11 23.11
C LEU A 20 7.37 -2.74 22.03
N SER A 21 8.66 -2.81 22.37
CA SER A 21 9.76 -2.48 21.45
C SER A 21 10.00 -3.56 20.37
N ILE A 22 9.57 -4.80 20.60
CA ILE A 22 9.75 -5.91 19.64
C ILE A 22 8.78 -5.77 18.46
N GLU A 23 7.59 -5.21 18.66
CA GLU A 23 6.62 -5.01 17.57
C GLU A 23 7.08 -3.94 16.56
N VAL A 24 7.98 -3.03 16.96
CA VAL A 24 8.45 -1.92 16.10
C VAL A 24 9.62 -2.34 15.19
N VAL A 25 10.16 -3.56 15.32
CA VAL A 25 11.28 -4.04 14.49
C VAL A 25 10.90 -5.31 13.72
N MET A 26 9.92 -5.17 12.84
CA MET A 26 9.79 -6.05 11.69
C MET A 26 10.01 -5.21 10.43
N ALA A 27 11.25 -4.78 10.22
CA ALA A 27 11.70 -4.38 8.89
C ALA A 27 11.70 -5.64 8.03
N GLN A 28 10.53 -5.97 7.47
CA GLN A 28 10.40 -7.11 6.60
C GLN A 28 11.20 -6.78 5.34
N ASN A 29 12.26 -7.53 5.09
CA ASN A 29 12.96 -7.53 3.81
C ASN A 29 12.03 -8.19 2.77
N THR A 30 10.89 -7.55 2.51
CA THR A 30 9.81 -8.06 1.66
C THR A 30 10.19 -7.80 0.22
N THR A 31 10.51 -8.87 -0.49
CA THR A 31 10.57 -8.83 -1.95
C THR A 31 9.22 -8.36 -2.48
N ILE A 32 9.20 -7.16 -3.06
CA ILE A 32 8.04 -6.62 -3.76
C ILE A 32 7.93 -7.32 -5.11
N ILE A 33 6.75 -7.88 -5.40
CA ILE A 33 6.47 -8.56 -6.66
C ILE A 33 5.64 -7.61 -7.53
N PRO A 34 6.20 -7.05 -8.62
CA PRO A 34 5.45 -6.15 -9.49
C PRO A 34 4.41 -6.93 -10.31
N VAL A 35 3.18 -6.43 -10.36
CA VAL A 35 2.11 -6.94 -11.23
C VAL A 35 1.78 -5.85 -12.23
N LYS A 36 2.18 -6.03 -13.48
CA LYS A 36 1.96 -5.03 -14.55
C LYS A 36 0.55 -5.18 -15.12
N VAL A 37 -0.18 -4.07 -15.18
CA VAL A 37 -1.54 -4.01 -15.73
C VAL A 37 -1.61 -2.88 -16.75
N GLY A 38 -2.03 -3.18 -17.97
CA GLY A 38 -2.30 -2.18 -19.00
C GLY A 38 -3.65 -1.51 -18.77
N VAL A 39 -3.71 -0.20 -18.91
CA VAL A 39 -4.94 0.58 -18.84
C VAL A 39 -5.00 1.51 -20.05
N VAL A 40 -6.00 1.29 -20.90
CA VAL A 40 -6.25 2.10 -22.09
C VAL A 40 -7.58 2.82 -21.90
N LEU A 41 -7.56 4.15 -21.90
CA LEU A 41 -8.77 4.97 -21.80
C LEU A 41 -8.74 6.03 -22.90
N ASP A 42 -9.91 6.49 -23.33
CA ASP A 42 -10.03 7.70 -24.15
C ASP A 42 -10.24 8.90 -23.23
N LEU A 43 -9.23 9.74 -23.03
CA LEU A 43 -9.38 10.93 -22.18
C LEU A 43 -10.14 12.06 -22.88
N ASP A 44 -10.33 11.96 -24.20
CA ASP A 44 -11.08 12.93 -25.00
C ASP A 44 -12.59 12.59 -25.03
N SER A 45 -12.99 11.38 -24.64
CA SER A 45 -14.41 10.97 -24.56
C SER A 45 -15.20 11.63 -23.42
N GLY A 46 -14.58 12.52 -22.64
CA GLY A 46 -15.21 13.33 -21.58
C GLY A 46 -14.68 13.09 -20.16
N GLU A 47 -15.32 13.73 -19.19
CA GLU A 47 -14.88 13.75 -17.78
C GLU A 47 -14.91 12.37 -17.12
N ALA A 48 -15.78 11.46 -17.58
CA ALA A 48 -15.90 10.13 -17.02
C ALA A 48 -14.61 9.32 -17.08
N ALA A 49 -13.82 9.44 -18.16
CA ALA A 49 -12.55 8.74 -18.31
C ALA A 49 -11.50 9.25 -17.30
N LYS A 50 -11.44 10.59 -17.10
CA LYS A 50 -10.55 11.23 -16.13
C LYS A 50 -10.93 10.89 -14.69
N ILE A 51 -12.23 10.89 -14.39
CA ILE A 51 -12.77 10.48 -13.09
C ILE A 51 -12.44 9.00 -12.84
N GLY A 52 -12.71 8.13 -13.80
CA GLY A 52 -12.39 6.70 -13.72
C GLY A 52 -10.90 6.46 -13.46
N TRP A 53 -10.02 7.17 -14.19
CA TRP A 53 -8.58 7.10 -13.96
C TRP A 53 -8.16 7.54 -12.55
N SER A 54 -8.77 8.61 -12.02
CA SER A 54 -8.54 9.05 -10.64
C SER A 54 -9.03 8.00 -9.63
N CYS A 55 -10.22 7.45 -9.81
CA CYS A 55 -10.79 6.41 -8.96
C CYS A 55 -9.93 5.14 -8.94
N ILE A 56 -9.38 4.73 -10.08
CA ILE A 56 -8.46 3.59 -10.16
C ILE A 56 -7.22 3.83 -9.31
N ASN A 57 -6.58 5.00 -9.44
CA ASN A 57 -5.39 5.34 -8.64
C ASN A 57 -5.70 5.39 -7.14
N MET A 58 -6.82 6.00 -6.76
CA MET A 58 -7.26 6.05 -5.37
C MET A 58 -7.54 4.66 -4.81
N ALA A 59 -8.28 3.81 -5.56
CA ALA A 59 -8.61 2.46 -5.12
C ALA A 59 -7.36 1.61 -4.88
N ILE A 60 -6.32 1.76 -5.71
CA ILE A 60 -5.04 1.07 -5.51
C ILE A 60 -4.34 1.56 -4.25
N ASN A 61 -4.29 2.88 -4.04
CA ASN A 61 -3.70 3.47 -2.84
C ASN A 61 -4.44 2.99 -1.58
N ASP A 62 -5.77 3.03 -1.59
CA ASP A 62 -6.61 2.61 -0.47
C ASP A 62 -6.44 1.12 -0.19
N PHE A 63 -6.48 0.29 -1.25
CA PHE A 63 -6.28 -1.15 -1.13
C PHE A 63 -4.95 -1.48 -0.43
N TYR A 64 -3.85 -0.86 -0.85
CA TYR A 64 -2.53 -1.14 -0.29
C TYR A 64 -2.24 -0.43 1.04
N THR A 65 -3.00 0.61 1.38
CA THR A 65 -3.00 1.23 2.71
C THR A 65 -3.62 0.26 3.73
N THR A 66 -4.78 -0.32 3.39
CA THR A 66 -5.45 -1.31 4.25
C THR A 66 -4.72 -2.66 4.24
N ASN A 67 -4.13 -3.05 3.11
CA ASN A 67 -3.49 -4.36 2.91
C ASN A 67 -1.97 -4.22 2.75
N SER A 68 -1.32 -3.49 3.67
CA SER A 68 0.11 -3.17 3.60
C SER A 68 1.03 -4.40 3.54
N HIS A 69 0.57 -5.54 4.07
CA HIS A 69 1.28 -6.82 4.11
C HIS A 69 1.31 -7.57 2.77
N TYR A 70 0.51 -7.18 1.77
CA TYR A 70 0.58 -7.78 0.44
C TYR A 70 1.92 -7.45 -0.21
N LYS A 71 2.61 -8.48 -0.69
CA LYS A 71 3.92 -8.37 -1.34
C LYS A 71 3.82 -8.00 -2.81
N THR A 72 2.67 -8.26 -3.44
CA THR A 72 2.40 -7.85 -4.82
C THR A 72 2.06 -6.38 -4.88
N ARG A 73 2.64 -5.65 -5.83
CA ARG A 73 2.31 -4.23 -6.08
C ARG A 73 1.88 -4.07 -7.53
N MET A 74 0.65 -3.58 -7.73
CA MET A 74 0.11 -3.28 -9.05
C MET A 74 0.83 -2.06 -9.64
N ILE A 75 1.32 -2.20 -10.87
CA ILE A 75 1.94 -1.14 -11.65
C ILE A 75 1.04 -0.91 -12.87
N LEU A 76 0.43 0.27 -12.93
CA LEU A 76 -0.42 0.66 -14.04
C LEU A 76 0.42 1.24 -15.18
N ASN A 77 0.30 0.63 -16.35
CA ASN A 77 0.82 1.14 -17.60
C ASN A 77 -0.34 1.84 -18.32
N PHE A 78 -0.45 3.15 -18.10
CA PHE A 78 -1.53 3.95 -18.67
C PHE A 78 -1.21 4.41 -20.10
N ARG A 79 -2.21 4.34 -20.96
CA ARG A 79 -2.22 4.87 -22.33
C ARG A 79 -3.53 5.59 -22.60
N ASP A 80 -3.42 6.79 -23.14
CA ASP A 80 -4.54 7.52 -23.70
C ASP A 80 -4.71 7.12 -25.17
N SER A 81 -5.91 6.72 -25.54
CA SER A 81 -6.24 6.32 -26.91
C SER A 81 -6.53 7.50 -27.82
N MET A 82 -6.78 8.71 -27.29
CA MET A 82 -7.05 9.92 -28.08
C MET A 82 -8.17 9.71 -29.12
N SER A 83 -9.23 8.99 -28.73
CA SER A 83 -10.32 8.54 -29.61
C SER A 83 -9.90 7.75 -30.86
N ASP A 84 -8.69 7.20 -30.89
CA ASP A 84 -8.13 6.46 -32.00
C ASP A 84 -7.99 4.96 -31.67
N VAL A 85 -8.56 4.12 -32.55
CA VAL A 85 -8.49 2.66 -32.44
C VAL A 85 -7.06 2.14 -32.65
N ILE A 86 -6.23 2.83 -33.44
CA ILE A 86 -4.83 2.48 -33.65
C ILE A 86 -4.03 2.84 -32.40
N GLY A 87 -4.23 4.05 -31.86
CA GLY A 87 -3.69 4.47 -30.56
C GLY A 87 -4.06 3.51 -29.42
N ALA A 88 -5.31 3.03 -29.39
CA ALA A 88 -5.76 2.05 -28.42
C ALA A 88 -5.08 0.68 -28.59
N ALA A 89 -4.92 0.21 -29.83
CA ALA A 89 -4.30 -1.09 -30.12
C ALA A 89 -2.78 -1.10 -29.91
N ALA A 90 -2.12 0.06 -29.98
CA ALA A 90 -0.69 0.21 -29.77
C ALA A 90 -0.26 0.23 -28.28
N ALA A 91 -1.23 0.18 -27.36
CA ALA A 91 -1.02 0.29 -25.93
C ALA A 91 -0.50 -0.99 -25.25
#